data_AF-A0A4V2BFQ9-F1
#
_entry.id   AF-A0A4V2BFQ9-F1
#
_cell.length_a   1.000
_cell.length_b   1.000
_cell.length_c   1.000
_cell.angle_alpha   90.00
_cell.angle_beta   90.00
_cell.angle_gamma   90.00
#
_symmetry.space_group_name_H-M   'P 1'
#
loop_
_entity.id
_entity.type
_entity.pdbx_description
1 polymer ?
#
loop_
_entity_poly.entity_id
_entity_poly.type
_entity_poly.pdbx_seq_one_letter_code
_entity_poly.pdbx_strand_id
1 'polypeptide(L)'
;MSQIKKTAGTGTGTGTGTGTEEPSIEFVERIKKRWMATVDAIIDPLMLIDKDYNVIQANRALATKANKEVRQVVGAKCFKMFAGRDSPCPGCKLQDAFQNDDTKAFELNAISGGRSYEVTAQPIHEMSGNVEGVLNVYRDRTLAKQLQTQLIQNEKLASIGLLAGGIAHELNNPLAGILLFSQMLLRTVAKDAVYYQDVEEIENAAKRCKAIVDSLLDFARQQPTGKSKETTEIIVINEALASALRFSTVGGQANNYDVNEEFNINEPFKTVANRNRIIQVFVNLI
;
A
#
# COMPACT_ATOMS: atom_id res chain seq x y z
N MET A 1 56.26 23.46 -64.99
CA MET A 1 57.45 23.08 -64.19
C MET A 1 57.05 21.86 -63.37
N SER A 2 57.48 20.62 -63.60
CA SER A 2 58.70 20.03 -64.20
C SER A 2 59.82 19.71 -63.19
N GLN A 3 59.89 18.42 -62.80
CA GLN A 3 61.03 17.53 -62.50
C GLN A 3 62.14 18.01 -61.51
N ILE A 4 62.43 17.35 -60.37
CA ILE A 4 62.86 15.94 -60.05
C ILE A 4 64.38 15.69 -60.17
N LYS A 5 65.00 15.27 -59.05
CA LYS A 5 66.29 14.55 -58.77
C LYS A 5 67.01 15.20 -57.56
N LYS A 6 67.75 14.52 -56.67
CA LYS A 6 68.20 13.11 -56.49
C LYS A 6 68.39 12.91 -54.93
N THR A 7 68.79 11.80 -54.28
CA THR A 7 69.47 10.53 -54.64
C THR A 7 69.00 9.34 -53.75
N ALA A 8 69.75 8.24 -53.76
CA ALA A 8 69.54 6.95 -53.10
C ALA A 8 69.82 6.88 -51.58
N GLY A 9 69.36 5.78 -50.96
CA GLY A 9 69.78 5.28 -49.64
C GLY A 9 69.26 3.86 -49.40
N THR A 10 70.07 2.83 -49.64
CA THR A 10 69.71 1.41 -49.45
C THR A 10 70.12 0.92 -48.06
N GLY A 11 69.20 0.32 -47.31
CA GLY A 11 69.49 -0.31 -46.02
C GLY A 11 68.70 -1.61 -45.83
N THR A 12 69.40 -2.75 -45.80
CA THR A 12 68.83 -4.06 -45.45
C THR A 12 68.79 -4.22 -43.93
N GLY A 13 67.62 -4.52 -43.37
CA GLY A 13 67.46 -4.77 -41.92
C GLY A 13 66.41 -5.84 -41.65
N THR A 14 66.86 -7.04 -41.26
CA THR A 14 65.99 -8.13 -40.78
C THR A 14 65.48 -7.83 -39.38
N GLY A 15 64.16 -7.82 -39.18
CA GLY A 15 63.52 -7.60 -37.88
C GLY A 15 62.42 -8.63 -37.61
N THR A 16 62.76 -9.74 -36.97
CA THR A 16 61.81 -10.77 -36.52
C THR A 16 61.28 -10.46 -35.12
N GLY A 17 59.96 -10.55 -34.93
CA GLY A 17 59.26 -10.48 -33.65
C GLY A 17 57.76 -10.43 -33.89
N THR A 18 56.93 -11.50 -33.77
CA THR A 18 56.76 -12.58 -32.77
C THR A 18 56.24 -12.10 -31.41
N GLY A 19 54.97 -12.42 -31.12
CA GLY A 19 54.29 -12.12 -29.85
C GLY A 19 53.57 -10.76 -29.83
N THR A 20 52.36 -10.63 -29.31
CA THR A 20 51.48 -11.63 -28.65
C THR A 20 50.00 -11.38 -29.01
N GLU A 21 49.34 -12.33 -29.64
CA GLU A 21 47.87 -12.37 -29.74
C GLU A 21 47.29 -13.08 -28.51
N GLU A 22 47.04 -12.33 -27.43
CA GLU A 22 46.08 -12.64 -26.36
C GLU A 22 45.77 -11.31 -25.61
N PRO A 23 44.60 -11.14 -24.97
CA PRO A 23 43.76 -12.18 -24.38
C PRO A 23 42.32 -12.22 -24.89
N SER A 24 41.93 -13.35 -25.51
CA SER A 24 40.52 -13.66 -25.79
C SER A 24 39.77 -14.06 -24.51
N ILE A 25 40.38 -14.90 -23.67
CA ILE A 25 39.77 -15.47 -22.45
C ILE A 25 39.59 -14.41 -21.36
N GLU A 26 40.62 -13.62 -21.01
CA GLU A 26 40.48 -12.59 -19.97
C GLU A 26 39.45 -11.51 -20.34
N PHE A 27 39.32 -11.20 -21.63
CA PHE A 27 38.32 -10.26 -22.13
C PHE A 27 36.89 -10.76 -21.87
N VAL A 28 36.62 -12.03 -22.18
CA VAL A 28 35.32 -12.68 -21.92
C VAL A 28 35.08 -12.81 -20.41
N GLU A 29 36.07 -13.20 -19.62
CA GLU A 29 35.95 -13.22 -18.15
C GLU A 29 35.62 -11.84 -17.57
N ARG A 30 36.29 -10.79 -18.05
CA ARG A 30 36.08 -9.41 -17.59
C ARG A 30 34.68 -8.90 -17.93
N ILE A 31 34.15 -9.26 -19.11
CA ILE A 31 32.75 -8.99 -19.47
C ILE A 31 31.80 -9.76 -18.53
N LYS A 32 32.00 -11.06 -18.34
CA LYS A 32 31.16 -11.91 -17.47
C LYS A 32 31.13 -11.39 -16.03
N LYS A 33 32.29 -11.10 -15.45
CA LYS A 33 32.45 -10.52 -14.09
C LYS A 33 31.73 -9.17 -13.98
N ARG A 34 31.83 -8.30 -14.99
CA ARG A 34 31.16 -6.98 -14.99
C ARG A 34 29.64 -7.09 -15.15
N TRP A 35 29.15 -7.99 -16.01
CA TRP A 35 27.72 -8.23 -16.20
C TRP A 35 27.07 -8.78 -14.92
N MET A 36 27.71 -9.76 -14.27
CA MET A 36 27.26 -10.27 -12.97
C MET A 36 27.19 -9.17 -11.91
N ALA A 37 28.23 -8.32 -11.82
CA ALA A 37 28.23 -7.19 -10.89
C ALA A 37 27.10 -6.16 -11.16
N THR A 38 26.74 -5.92 -12.43
CA THR A 38 25.58 -5.09 -12.79
C THR A 38 24.26 -5.71 -12.32
N VAL A 39 24.10 -7.02 -12.48
CA VAL A 39 22.88 -7.75 -12.09
C VAL A 39 22.75 -7.91 -10.56
N ASP A 40 23.88 -8.08 -9.85
CA ASP A 40 23.94 -8.15 -8.37
C ASP A 40 23.81 -6.79 -7.66
N ALA A 41 23.85 -5.70 -8.43
CA ALA A 41 23.52 -4.35 -7.98
C ALA A 41 22.00 -4.04 -8.05
N ILE A 42 21.21 -4.85 -8.75
CA ILE A 42 19.75 -4.73 -8.80
C ILE A 42 19.15 -5.16 -7.45
N ILE A 43 18.33 -4.29 -6.86
CA ILE A 43 17.70 -4.50 -5.53
C ILE A 43 16.53 -5.49 -5.61
N ASP A 44 15.80 -5.49 -6.73
CA ASP A 44 14.74 -6.46 -6.99
C ASP A 44 15.34 -7.88 -7.15
N PRO A 45 14.80 -8.91 -6.49
CA PRO A 45 15.11 -10.30 -6.80
C PRO A 45 14.88 -10.61 -8.28
N LEU A 46 15.91 -11.14 -8.93
CA LEU A 46 15.93 -11.50 -10.35
C LEU A 46 16.39 -12.94 -10.49
N MET A 47 15.72 -13.71 -11.36
CA MET A 47 16.14 -15.05 -11.73
C MET A 47 15.72 -15.45 -13.14
N LEU A 48 16.61 -16.14 -13.84
CA LEU A 48 16.32 -16.91 -15.04
C LEU A 48 15.88 -18.32 -14.60
N ILE A 49 14.73 -18.78 -15.10
CA ILE A 49 14.08 -20.02 -14.68
C ILE A 49 13.81 -20.88 -15.93
N ASP A 50 13.97 -22.20 -15.84
CA ASP A 50 13.59 -23.13 -16.91
C ASP A 50 12.09 -23.50 -16.89
N LYS A 51 11.65 -24.22 -17.92
CA LYS A 51 10.26 -24.72 -18.07
C LYS A 51 9.80 -25.61 -16.92
N ASP A 52 10.73 -26.21 -16.18
CA ASP A 52 10.50 -27.13 -15.07
C ASP A 52 10.57 -26.41 -13.71
N TYR A 53 10.58 -25.08 -13.69
CA TYR A 53 10.68 -24.19 -12.54
C TYR A 53 12.04 -24.22 -11.81
N ASN A 54 13.11 -24.81 -12.36
CA ASN A 54 14.45 -24.73 -11.79
C ASN A 54 15.09 -23.38 -12.09
N VAL A 55 15.81 -22.79 -11.13
CA VAL A 55 16.53 -21.54 -11.33
C VAL A 55 17.84 -21.82 -12.06
N ILE A 56 17.97 -21.36 -13.31
CA ILE A 56 19.20 -21.39 -14.11
C ILE A 56 20.21 -20.39 -13.55
N GLN A 57 19.76 -19.16 -13.25
CA GLN A 57 20.59 -18.08 -12.75
C GLN A 57 19.80 -17.18 -11.79
N ALA A 58 20.47 -16.60 -10.80
CA ALA A 58 19.89 -15.67 -9.83
C ALA A 58 20.83 -14.51 -9.56
N ASN A 59 20.28 -13.35 -9.17
CA ASN A 59 21.06 -12.26 -8.59
C ASN A 59 21.21 -12.39 -7.07
N ARG A 60 22.14 -11.62 -6.50
CA ARG A 60 22.39 -11.52 -5.07
C ARG A 60 21.14 -11.16 -4.26
N ALA A 61 20.24 -10.32 -4.79
CA ALA A 61 19.02 -9.95 -4.08
C ALA A 61 18.09 -11.15 -3.83
N LEU A 62 17.97 -12.08 -4.79
CA LEU A 62 17.23 -13.33 -4.54
C LEU A 62 17.93 -14.21 -3.50
N ALA A 63 19.26 -14.36 -3.57
CA ALA A 63 20.01 -15.15 -2.60
C ALA A 63 19.89 -14.61 -1.17
N THR A 64 19.97 -13.28 -1.00
CA THR A 64 19.70 -12.60 0.27
C THR A 64 18.25 -12.80 0.72
N LYS A 65 17.26 -12.67 -0.16
CA LYS A 65 15.83 -12.92 0.17
C LYS A 65 15.55 -14.37 0.58
N ALA A 66 16.23 -15.34 -0.03
CA ALA A 66 16.12 -16.76 0.31
C ALA A 66 16.87 -17.14 1.60
N ASN A 67 17.74 -16.26 2.11
CA ASN A 67 18.74 -16.56 3.14
C ASN A 67 19.60 -17.79 2.76
N LYS A 68 20.18 -17.76 1.55
CA LYS A 68 20.99 -18.82 0.94
C LYS A 68 22.20 -18.26 0.20
N GLU A 69 23.21 -19.09 -0.01
CA GLU A 69 24.24 -18.78 -1.01
C GLU A 69 23.69 -18.94 -2.43
N VAL A 70 24.21 -18.16 -3.40
CA VAL A 70 23.83 -18.26 -4.82
C VAL A 70 23.97 -19.70 -5.35
N ARG A 71 24.99 -20.44 -4.89
CA ARG A 71 25.23 -21.86 -5.22
C ARG A 71 24.12 -22.81 -4.77
N GLN A 72 23.31 -22.43 -3.78
CA GLN A 72 22.17 -23.19 -3.27
C GLN A 72 20.84 -22.76 -3.91
N VAL A 73 20.83 -21.61 -4.60
CA VAL A 73 19.66 -21.08 -5.34
C VAL A 73 19.61 -21.65 -6.75
N VAL A 74 20.75 -21.74 -7.44
CA VAL A 74 20.86 -22.35 -8.77
C VAL A 74 20.49 -23.85 -8.69
N GLY A 75 19.70 -24.33 -9.65
CA GLY A 75 19.15 -25.69 -9.71
C GLY A 75 17.97 -25.93 -8.77
N ALA A 76 17.70 -25.06 -7.79
CA ALA A 76 16.54 -25.19 -6.90
C ALA A 76 15.26 -24.66 -7.55
N LYS A 77 14.09 -25.09 -7.07
CA LYS A 77 12.80 -24.62 -7.59
C LYS A 77 12.54 -23.15 -7.20
N CYS A 78 12.16 -22.33 -8.18
CA CYS A 78 11.98 -20.88 -8.00
C CYS A 78 10.95 -20.51 -6.91
N PHE A 79 9.83 -21.24 -6.83
CA PHE A 79 8.80 -21.05 -5.82
C PHE A 79 9.27 -21.42 -4.40
N LYS A 80 10.26 -22.31 -4.28
CA LYS A 80 10.88 -22.66 -2.99
C LYS A 80 11.87 -21.59 -2.54
N MET A 81 12.70 -21.07 -3.46
CA MET A 81 13.67 -20.01 -3.17
C MET A 81 13.04 -18.63 -2.92
N PHE A 82 12.00 -18.27 -3.68
CA PHE A 82 11.35 -16.95 -3.55
C PHE A 82 10.31 -16.89 -2.41
N ALA A 83 9.55 -17.97 -2.24
CA ALA A 83 8.32 -17.96 -1.44
C ALA A 83 8.28 -19.03 -0.34
N GLY A 84 9.29 -19.90 -0.21
CA GLY A 84 9.30 -20.99 0.77
C GLY A 84 8.24 -22.07 0.50
N ARG A 85 7.75 -22.18 -0.74
CA ARG A 85 6.67 -23.11 -1.12
C ARG A 85 7.20 -24.42 -1.68
N ASP A 86 6.36 -25.46 -1.67
CA ASP A 86 6.59 -26.72 -2.38
C ASP A 86 5.79 -26.85 -3.69
N SER A 87 5.02 -25.82 -4.04
CA SER A 87 4.30 -25.71 -5.33
C SER A 87 4.36 -24.28 -5.89
N PRO A 88 4.14 -24.10 -7.21
CA PRO A 88 4.12 -22.79 -7.85
C PRO A 88 3.27 -21.74 -7.11
N CYS A 89 3.65 -20.47 -7.27
CA CYS A 89 2.94 -19.36 -6.65
C CYS A 89 1.54 -19.18 -7.29
N PRO A 90 0.47 -18.98 -6.50
CA PRO A 90 -0.86 -18.67 -7.04
C PRO A 90 -0.81 -17.41 -7.93
N GLY A 91 -1.39 -17.49 -9.13
CA GLY A 91 -1.33 -16.40 -10.12
C GLY A 91 -0.01 -16.29 -10.90
N CYS A 92 0.93 -17.23 -10.76
CA CYS A 92 2.19 -17.21 -11.50
C CYS A 92 2.00 -17.57 -12.98
N LYS A 93 2.35 -16.64 -13.87
CA LYS A 93 2.25 -16.80 -15.34
C LYS A 93 3.57 -17.24 -16.01
N LEU A 94 4.43 -17.96 -15.28
CA LEU A 94 5.71 -18.44 -15.83
C LEU A 94 5.49 -19.36 -17.03
N GLN A 95 4.55 -20.30 -16.91
CA GLN A 95 4.21 -21.24 -17.99
C GLN A 95 3.56 -20.51 -19.17
N ASP A 96 2.68 -19.53 -18.91
CA ASP A 96 2.07 -18.71 -19.96
C ASP A 96 3.15 -17.99 -20.79
N ALA A 97 4.24 -17.50 -20.18
CA ALA A 97 5.34 -16.85 -20.88
C ALA A 97 6.11 -17.85 -21.77
N PHE A 98 6.38 -19.07 -21.28
CA PHE A 98 6.98 -20.14 -22.09
C PHE A 98 6.08 -20.61 -23.26
N GLN A 99 4.77 -20.66 -23.06
CA GLN A 99 3.83 -21.24 -24.02
C GLN A 99 3.41 -20.27 -25.14
N ASN A 100 3.37 -18.97 -24.86
CA ASN A 100 2.94 -17.94 -25.80
C ASN A 100 4.12 -17.13 -26.39
N ASP A 101 5.33 -17.33 -25.87
CA ASP A 101 6.56 -16.59 -26.21
C ASP A 101 6.41 -15.05 -26.15
N ASP A 102 5.81 -14.57 -25.07
CA ASP A 102 5.60 -13.15 -24.81
C ASP A 102 5.90 -12.75 -23.36
N THR A 103 6.09 -11.45 -23.14
CA THR A 103 6.36 -10.91 -21.81
C THR A 103 5.07 -10.81 -21.00
N LYS A 104 4.98 -11.55 -19.89
CA LYS A 104 3.84 -11.49 -18.96
C LYS A 104 4.14 -10.57 -17.78
N ALA A 105 3.26 -9.59 -17.53
CA ALA A 105 3.19 -8.88 -16.26
C ALA A 105 2.04 -9.45 -15.40
N PHE A 106 2.30 -9.72 -14.12
CA PHE A 106 1.30 -10.22 -13.17
C PHE A 106 1.66 -9.87 -11.73
N GLU A 107 0.71 -10.07 -10.82
CA GLU A 107 0.93 -9.86 -9.39
C GLU A 107 0.95 -11.17 -8.60
N LEU A 108 1.82 -11.24 -7.60
CA LEU A 108 1.83 -12.26 -6.57
C LEU A 108 1.51 -11.61 -5.21
N ASN A 109 0.23 -11.66 -4.82
CA ASN A 109 -0.26 -11.05 -3.58
C ASN A 109 -0.21 -12.04 -2.40
N ALA A 110 0.07 -11.52 -1.19
CA ALA A 110 0.17 -12.28 0.07
C ALA A 110 1.24 -13.41 0.09
N ILE A 111 2.35 -13.25 -0.66
CA ILE A 111 3.43 -14.24 -0.78
C ILE A 111 4.67 -13.81 0.02
N SER A 112 5.47 -14.78 0.50
CA SER A 112 6.77 -14.53 1.13
C SER A 112 6.66 -13.58 2.36
N GLY A 113 5.84 -14.00 3.33
CA GLY A 113 5.53 -13.21 4.54
C GLY A 113 4.40 -12.19 4.34
N GLY A 114 3.35 -12.54 3.57
CA GLY A 114 2.17 -11.68 3.37
C GLY A 114 2.38 -10.47 2.45
N ARG A 115 3.52 -10.38 1.76
CA ARG A 115 3.87 -9.27 0.88
C ARG A 115 3.23 -9.37 -0.50
N SER A 116 3.19 -8.25 -1.23
CA SER A 116 2.70 -8.19 -2.60
C SER A 116 3.81 -7.81 -3.57
N TYR A 117 4.00 -8.65 -4.59
CA TYR A 117 5.02 -8.46 -5.63
C TYR A 117 4.38 -8.24 -7.00
N GLU A 118 4.90 -7.27 -7.73
CA GLU A 118 4.72 -7.12 -9.18
C GLU A 118 5.82 -7.93 -9.86
N VAL A 119 5.45 -8.81 -10.80
CA VAL A 119 6.38 -9.72 -11.48
C VAL A 119 6.29 -9.51 -12.98
N THR A 120 7.44 -9.22 -13.58
CA THR A 120 7.62 -9.27 -15.03
C THR A 120 8.35 -10.57 -15.36
N ALA A 121 7.75 -11.38 -16.21
CA ALA A 121 8.31 -12.62 -16.74
C ALA A 121 8.58 -12.43 -18.24
N GLN A 122 9.85 -12.42 -18.63
CA GLN A 122 10.30 -12.15 -20.00
C GLN A 122 11.06 -13.36 -20.56
N PRO A 123 10.60 -13.99 -21.65
CA PRO A 123 11.35 -15.04 -22.35
C PRO A 123 12.75 -14.59 -22.76
N ILE A 124 13.71 -15.51 -22.69
CA ILE A 124 15.05 -15.42 -23.27
C ILE A 124 15.24 -16.58 -24.23
N HIS A 125 15.73 -16.27 -25.44
CA HIS A 125 15.89 -17.23 -26.53
C HIS A 125 17.32 -17.70 -26.70
N GLU A 126 17.49 -18.99 -26.99
CA GLU A 126 18.73 -19.52 -27.56
C GLU A 126 18.98 -18.94 -28.96
N MET A 127 20.22 -19.07 -29.46
CA MET A 127 20.54 -18.85 -30.88
C MET A 127 19.73 -19.74 -31.85
N SER A 128 19.09 -20.81 -31.36
CA SER A 128 18.20 -21.67 -32.15
C SER A 128 16.79 -21.08 -32.35
N GLY A 129 16.45 -19.99 -31.66
CA GLY A 129 15.10 -19.42 -31.63
C GLY A 129 14.12 -20.08 -30.64
N ASN A 130 14.56 -21.10 -29.87
CA ASN A 130 13.75 -21.67 -28.79
C ASN A 130 13.90 -20.83 -27.50
N VAL A 131 12.88 -20.81 -26.65
CA VAL A 131 12.98 -20.19 -25.31
C VAL A 131 13.89 -21.04 -24.41
N GLU A 132 15.08 -20.53 -24.08
CA GLU A 132 16.05 -21.12 -23.15
C GLU A 132 15.49 -21.13 -21.72
N GLY A 133 14.89 -20.00 -21.34
CA GLY A 133 14.32 -19.78 -20.02
C GLY A 133 13.49 -18.50 -19.97
N VAL A 134 12.83 -18.25 -18.85
CA VAL A 134 12.09 -17.01 -18.60
C VAL A 134 12.73 -16.26 -17.44
N LEU A 135 13.08 -15.01 -17.70
CA LEU A 135 13.64 -14.06 -16.74
C LEU A 135 12.50 -13.43 -15.93
N ASN A 136 12.39 -13.81 -14.66
CA ASN A 136 11.48 -13.18 -13.71
C ASN A 136 12.19 -12.10 -12.89
N VAL A 137 11.61 -10.90 -12.85
CA VAL A 137 11.99 -9.79 -11.96
C VAL A 137 10.84 -9.52 -10.98
N TYR A 138 11.12 -9.48 -9.68
CA TYR A 138 10.12 -9.40 -8.62
C TYR A 138 10.22 -8.09 -7.83
N ARG A 139 9.36 -7.11 -8.14
CA ARG A 139 9.30 -5.82 -7.44
C ARG A 139 8.42 -5.88 -6.21
N ASP A 140 8.94 -5.50 -5.05
CA ASP A 140 8.12 -5.39 -3.84
C ASP A 140 7.21 -4.15 -3.91
N ARG A 141 5.90 -4.36 -4.04
CA ARG A 141 4.89 -3.29 -4.12
C ARG A 141 4.09 -3.14 -2.84
N THR A 142 4.45 -3.86 -1.77
CA THR A 142 3.70 -3.91 -0.50
C THR A 142 3.45 -2.51 0.07
N LEU A 143 4.52 -1.71 0.24
CA LEU A 143 4.41 -0.34 0.75
C LEU A 143 3.63 0.59 -0.19
N ALA A 144 3.84 0.46 -1.51
CA ALA A 144 3.15 1.26 -2.51
C ALA A 144 1.63 1.00 -2.48
N LYS A 145 1.21 -0.26 -2.36
CA LYS A 145 -0.21 -0.63 -2.20
C LYS A 145 -0.79 -0.15 -0.88
N GLN A 146 -0.07 -0.27 0.24
CA GLN A 146 -0.52 0.24 1.54
C GLN A 146 -0.77 1.75 1.50
N LEU A 147 0.15 2.52 0.93
CA LEU A 147 0.00 3.97 0.74
C LEU A 147 -1.16 4.30 -0.22
N GLN A 148 -1.31 3.57 -1.32
CA GLN A 148 -2.43 3.76 -2.25
C GLN A 148 -3.79 3.52 -1.59
N THR A 149 -3.93 2.46 -0.78
CA THR A 149 -5.16 2.19 -0.02
C THR A 149 -5.44 3.30 0.99
N GLN A 150 -4.42 3.78 1.72
CA GLN A 150 -4.55 4.90 2.65
C GLN A 150 -4.98 6.21 1.95
N LEU A 151 -4.42 6.50 0.77
CA LEU A 151 -4.81 7.67 -0.02
C LEU A 151 -6.28 7.60 -0.47
N ILE A 152 -6.71 6.45 -1.02
CA ILE A 152 -8.11 6.23 -1.44
C ILE A 152 -9.06 6.32 -0.24
N GLN A 153 -8.66 5.82 0.93
CA GLN A 153 -9.46 5.92 2.16
C GLN A 153 -9.57 7.37 2.62
N ASN A 154 -8.47 8.13 2.64
CA ASN A 154 -8.47 9.54 3.02
C ASN A 154 -9.26 10.42 2.04
N GLU A 155 -9.18 10.15 0.74
CA GLU A 155 -9.95 10.86 -0.30
C GLU A 155 -11.47 10.64 -0.13
N LYS A 156 -11.91 9.40 0.11
CA LYS A 156 -13.31 9.09 0.45
C LYS A 156 -13.76 9.83 1.71
N LEU A 157 -12.94 9.81 2.78
CA LEU A 157 -13.28 10.46 4.05
C LEU A 157 -13.32 12.00 3.92
N ALA A 158 -12.42 12.62 3.16
CA ALA A 158 -12.45 14.04 2.87
C ALA A 158 -13.70 14.44 2.05
N SER A 159 -14.09 13.60 1.09
CA SER A 159 -15.29 13.80 0.28
C SER A 159 -16.57 13.73 1.12
N ILE A 160 -16.66 12.73 2.00
CA ILE A 160 -17.74 12.62 3.00
C ILE A 160 -17.74 13.84 3.91
N GLY A 161 -16.58 14.30 4.39
CA GLY A 161 -16.48 15.43 5.30
C GLY A 161 -16.96 16.76 4.71
N LEU A 162 -16.64 17.03 3.44
CA LEU A 162 -17.12 18.22 2.72
C LEU A 162 -18.65 18.22 2.54
N LEU A 163 -19.21 17.07 2.12
CA LEU A 163 -20.66 16.92 1.93
C LEU A 163 -21.42 16.99 3.27
N ALA A 164 -20.91 16.33 4.30
CA ALA A 164 -21.45 16.35 5.65
C ALA A 164 -21.56 17.77 6.22
N GLY A 165 -20.55 18.62 6.00
CA GLY A 165 -20.56 20.01 6.47
C GLY A 165 -21.74 20.83 5.92
N GLY A 166 -22.02 20.73 4.62
CA GLY A 166 -23.15 21.41 3.98
C GLY A 166 -24.50 20.80 4.36
N ILE A 167 -24.64 19.48 4.17
CA ILE A 167 -25.88 18.75 4.43
C ILE A 167 -26.31 18.90 5.89
N ALA A 168 -25.38 18.85 6.84
CA ALA A 168 -25.72 19.01 8.25
C ALA A 168 -26.23 20.42 8.59
N HIS A 169 -25.72 21.48 7.95
CA HIS A 169 -26.27 22.83 8.12
C HIS A 169 -27.71 22.90 7.59
N GLU A 170 -27.95 22.34 6.40
CA GLU A 170 -29.29 22.31 5.80
C GLU A 170 -30.30 21.45 6.58
N LEU A 171 -29.87 20.33 7.19
CA LEU A 171 -30.72 19.48 8.05
C LEU A 171 -30.92 20.06 9.46
N ASN A 172 -29.93 20.75 10.02
CA ASN A 172 -30.07 21.35 11.35
C ASN A 172 -31.15 22.44 11.40
N ASN A 173 -31.37 23.17 10.30
CA ASN A 173 -32.38 24.22 10.20
C ASN A 173 -33.84 23.73 10.42
N PRO A 174 -34.38 22.77 9.64
CA PRO A 174 -35.72 22.24 9.89
C PRO A 174 -35.80 21.45 11.20
N LEU A 175 -34.73 20.74 11.60
CA LEU A 175 -34.72 20.03 12.89
C LEU A 175 -34.84 20.99 14.08
N ALA A 176 -34.16 22.14 14.06
CA ALA A 176 -34.31 23.17 15.07
C ALA A 176 -35.74 23.74 15.13
N GLY A 177 -36.39 23.92 13.97
CA GLY A 177 -37.79 24.31 13.89
C GLY A 177 -38.73 23.26 14.51
N ILE A 178 -38.59 21.99 14.12
CA ILE A 178 -39.42 20.88 14.64
C ILE A 178 -39.24 20.74 16.16
N LEU A 179 -38.01 20.79 16.66
CA LEU A 179 -37.71 20.77 18.10
C LEU A 179 -38.35 21.96 18.82
N LEU A 180 -38.21 23.19 18.31
CA LEU A 180 -38.80 24.37 18.92
C LEU A 180 -40.33 24.28 19.02
N PHE A 181 -41.01 23.91 17.93
CA PHE A 181 -42.48 23.84 17.93
C PHE A 181 -43.00 22.68 18.79
N SER A 182 -42.38 21.49 18.74
CA SER A 182 -42.78 20.37 19.61
C SER A 182 -42.54 20.68 21.10
N GLN A 183 -41.41 21.31 21.46
CA GLN A 183 -41.14 21.76 22.83
C GLN A 183 -42.09 22.88 23.30
N MET A 184 -42.56 23.76 22.40
CA MET A 184 -43.59 24.74 22.74
C MET A 184 -44.95 24.09 22.96
N LEU A 185 -45.33 23.09 22.15
CA LEU A 185 -46.57 22.33 22.30
C LEU A 185 -46.57 21.50 23.60
N LEU A 186 -45.48 20.80 23.93
CA LEU A 186 -45.35 20.03 25.19
C LEU A 186 -45.37 20.90 26.45
N ARG A 187 -45.26 22.24 26.32
CA ARG A 187 -45.41 23.21 27.42
C ARG A 187 -46.82 23.80 27.53
N THR A 188 -47.67 23.66 26.52
CA THR A 188 -49.02 24.26 26.48
C THR A 188 -50.15 23.22 26.44
N VAL A 189 -49.86 22.02 25.92
CA VAL A 189 -50.78 20.88 25.86
C VAL A 189 -50.75 20.13 27.19
N ALA A 190 -51.92 19.81 27.74
CA ALA A 190 -52.05 19.03 28.97
C ALA A 190 -51.63 17.57 28.75
N LYS A 191 -51.07 16.92 29.77
CA LYS A 191 -50.46 15.56 29.66
C LYS A 191 -51.45 14.44 29.36
N ASP A 192 -52.73 14.69 29.59
CA ASP A 192 -53.88 13.84 29.34
C ASP A 192 -54.58 14.13 28.00
N ALA A 193 -54.15 15.17 27.27
CA ALA A 193 -54.69 15.48 25.95
C ALA A 193 -54.26 14.43 24.91
N VAL A 194 -55.20 14.06 24.04
CA VAL A 194 -55.06 12.99 23.02
C VAL A 194 -53.73 13.06 22.24
N TYR A 195 -53.30 14.26 21.85
CA TYR A 195 -52.13 14.47 21.01
C TYR A 195 -50.80 14.63 21.78
N TYR A 196 -50.79 14.56 23.13
CA TYR A 196 -49.57 14.78 23.92
C TYR A 196 -48.48 13.75 23.56
N GLN A 197 -48.87 12.48 23.40
CA GLN A 197 -47.95 11.40 23.02
C GLN A 197 -47.41 11.57 21.59
N ASP A 198 -48.25 12.00 20.64
CA ASP A 198 -47.83 12.27 19.25
C ASP A 198 -46.74 13.35 19.19
N VAL A 199 -46.90 14.44 19.97
CA VAL A 199 -45.91 15.53 20.02
C VAL A 199 -44.63 15.09 20.73
N GLU A 200 -44.73 14.23 21.76
CA GLU A 200 -43.56 13.64 22.43
C GLU A 200 -42.77 12.71 21.50
N GLU A 201 -43.44 11.91 20.66
CA GLU A 201 -42.77 11.11 19.64
C GLU A 201 -42.12 11.99 18.55
N ILE A 202 -42.78 13.07 18.12
CA ILE A 202 -42.19 14.04 17.16
C ILE A 202 -40.92 14.70 17.74
N GLU A 203 -40.94 15.13 19.01
CA GLU A 203 -39.75 15.72 19.64
C GLU A 203 -38.61 14.69 19.72
N ASN A 204 -38.92 13.45 20.11
CA ASN A 204 -37.94 12.37 20.22
C ASN A 204 -37.41 11.90 18.85
N ALA A 205 -38.23 11.91 17.80
CA ALA A 205 -37.78 11.70 16.43
C ALA A 205 -36.81 12.80 15.99
N ALA A 206 -37.12 14.07 16.24
CA ALA A 206 -36.25 15.18 15.89
C ALA A 206 -34.92 15.16 16.68
N LYS A 207 -34.93 14.80 17.97
CA LYS A 207 -33.72 14.55 18.77
C LYS A 207 -32.83 13.45 18.17
N ARG A 208 -33.42 12.31 17.78
CA ARG A 208 -32.68 11.20 17.13
C ARG A 208 -32.02 11.66 15.83
N CYS A 209 -32.76 12.35 14.96
CA CYS A 209 -32.21 12.91 13.72
C CYS A 209 -31.09 13.92 13.97
N LYS A 210 -31.23 14.81 14.97
CA LYS A 210 -30.21 15.77 15.37
C LYS A 210 -28.91 15.06 15.79
N ALA A 211 -29.00 14.03 16.62
CA ALA A 211 -27.84 13.25 17.09
C ALA A 211 -27.11 12.50 15.96
N ILE A 212 -27.83 12.00 14.96
CA ILE A 212 -27.23 11.39 13.75
C ILE A 212 -26.46 12.45 12.95
N VAL A 213 -27.04 13.63 12.74
CA VAL A 213 -26.41 14.75 12.01
C VAL A 213 -25.15 15.26 12.74
N ASP A 214 -25.18 15.37 14.07
CA ASP A 214 -24.01 15.76 14.86
C ASP A 214 -22.91 14.68 14.87
N SER A 215 -23.28 13.40 14.90
CA SER A 215 -22.32 12.29 14.80
C SER A 215 -21.61 12.29 13.44
N LEU A 216 -22.35 12.56 12.35
CA LEU A 216 -21.79 12.72 11.01
C LEU A 216 -20.85 13.95 10.92
N LEU A 217 -21.18 15.06 11.60
CA LEU A 217 -20.32 16.24 11.70
C LEU A 217 -19.04 15.99 12.51
N ASP A 218 -19.12 15.31 13.67
CA ASP A 218 -17.92 14.99 14.45
C ASP A 218 -17.01 14.04 13.65
N PHE A 219 -17.56 13.07 12.90
CA PHE A 219 -16.78 12.22 11.99
C PHE A 219 -16.10 13.03 10.88
N ALA A 220 -16.85 13.92 10.22
CA ALA A 220 -16.34 14.81 9.18
C ALA A 220 -15.19 15.71 9.66
N ARG A 221 -15.28 16.21 10.90
CA ARG A 221 -14.29 17.10 11.52
C ARG A 221 -13.04 16.40 12.04
N GLN A 222 -13.02 15.07 12.10
CA GLN A 222 -11.90 14.31 12.66
C GLN A 222 -10.70 14.13 11.73
N GLN A 223 -10.87 14.32 10.42
CA GLN A 223 -9.76 14.27 9.46
C GLN A 223 -8.89 15.54 9.52
N PRO A 224 -7.58 15.44 9.77
CA PRO A 224 -6.67 16.58 9.65
C PRO A 224 -6.50 16.96 8.18
N THR A 225 -7.32 17.90 7.72
CA THR A 225 -7.04 18.59 6.44
C THR A 225 -5.61 19.16 6.51
N GLY A 226 -4.79 18.98 5.46
CA GLY A 226 -3.36 19.32 5.47
C GLY A 226 -3.00 20.81 5.59
N LYS A 227 -3.92 21.64 6.10
CA LYS A 227 -3.78 23.08 6.38
C LYS A 227 -4.36 23.51 7.73
N SER A 228 -5.15 22.67 8.41
CA SER A 228 -5.45 22.90 9.83
C SER A 228 -4.18 22.65 10.64
N LYS A 229 -3.68 23.67 11.34
CA LYS A 229 -2.68 23.46 12.41
C LYS A 229 -3.22 22.39 13.35
N GLU A 230 -2.37 21.46 13.80
CA GLU A 230 -2.74 20.53 14.88
C GLU A 230 -2.86 21.32 16.19
N THR A 231 -4.01 21.96 16.41
CA THR A 231 -4.34 22.60 17.67
C THR A 231 -4.57 21.51 18.71
N THR A 232 -3.65 21.43 19.66
CA THR A 232 -3.90 20.82 20.96
C THR A 232 -4.72 21.80 21.79
N GLU A 233 -5.84 21.32 22.33
CA GLU A 233 -6.77 22.09 23.13
C GLU A 233 -7.00 21.37 24.48
N ILE A 234 -7.62 22.04 25.45
CA ILE A 234 -7.99 21.40 26.71
C ILE A 234 -9.27 20.58 26.45
N ILE A 235 -9.10 19.27 26.30
CA ILE A 235 -10.21 18.33 26.07
C ILE A 235 -10.62 17.63 27.37
N VAL A 236 -11.90 17.26 27.47
CA VAL A 236 -12.38 16.29 28.47
C VAL A 236 -12.29 14.89 27.85
N ILE A 237 -11.54 13.99 28.49
CA ILE A 237 -11.29 12.64 27.98
C ILE A 237 -12.57 11.79 27.97
N ASN A 238 -13.44 11.95 28.98
CA ASN A 238 -14.74 11.26 29.04
C ASN A 238 -15.61 11.58 27.81
N GLU A 239 -15.63 12.84 27.35
CA GLU A 239 -16.38 13.24 26.15
C GLU A 239 -15.80 12.66 24.86
N ALA A 240 -14.47 12.50 24.79
CA ALA A 240 -13.79 11.87 23.67
C ALA A 240 -14.07 10.36 23.62
N LEU A 241 -14.08 9.68 24.77
CA LEU A 241 -14.47 8.27 24.86
C LEU A 241 -15.95 8.06 24.50
N ALA A 242 -16.84 8.92 25.01
CA ALA A 242 -18.26 8.86 24.65
C ALA A 242 -18.50 9.15 23.15
N SER A 243 -17.71 10.03 22.52
CA SER A 243 -17.72 10.17 21.06
C SER A 243 -17.23 8.89 20.37
N ALA A 244 -16.17 8.22 20.86
CA ALA A 244 -15.68 6.97 20.29
C ALA A 244 -16.71 5.81 20.36
N LEU A 245 -17.39 5.65 21.50
CA LEU A 245 -18.47 4.67 21.68
C LEU A 245 -19.68 4.93 20.74
N ARG A 246 -19.96 6.20 20.42
CA ARG A 246 -20.95 6.56 19.38
C ARG A 246 -20.48 6.24 17.96
N PHE A 247 -19.18 6.10 17.70
CA PHE A 247 -18.68 5.70 16.38
C PHE A 247 -18.68 4.18 16.17
N SER A 248 -18.31 3.38 17.18
CA SER A 248 -18.36 1.92 17.07
C SER A 248 -19.79 1.40 16.89
N THR A 249 -20.76 1.98 17.61
CA THR A 249 -22.19 1.60 17.54
C THR A 249 -22.90 1.96 16.24
N VAL A 250 -22.41 2.95 15.48
CA VAL A 250 -23.04 3.42 14.21
C VAL A 250 -22.66 2.53 13.01
N GLY A 251 -21.64 1.66 13.12
CA GLY A 251 -21.17 0.81 12.02
C GLY A 251 -21.91 -0.54 11.84
N GLY A 252 -22.46 -1.11 12.91
CA GLY A 252 -23.15 -2.41 12.89
C GLY A 252 -23.18 -3.11 14.24
N GLN A 253 -24.04 -4.12 14.38
CA GLN A 253 -24.28 -4.90 15.62
C GLN A 253 -24.74 -4.08 16.84
N ALA A 254 -25.87 -3.37 16.72
CA ALA A 254 -26.61 -2.82 17.86
C ALA A 254 -27.30 -3.88 18.75
N ASN A 255 -26.79 -5.11 18.81
CA ASN A 255 -27.34 -6.26 19.55
C ASN A 255 -26.26 -7.33 19.81
N ASN A 256 -25.55 -7.24 20.94
CA ASN A 256 -25.17 -8.39 21.80
C ASN A 256 -24.26 -8.02 23.00
N TYR A 257 -23.71 -6.80 23.07
CA TYR A 257 -22.79 -6.38 24.12
C TYR A 257 -23.42 -5.32 25.00
N ASP A 258 -23.27 -5.49 26.33
CA ASP A 258 -23.71 -4.52 27.33
C ASP A 258 -22.52 -3.63 27.71
N VAL A 259 -22.70 -2.30 27.69
CA VAL A 259 -21.61 -1.32 27.80
C VAL A 259 -21.64 -0.66 29.17
N ASN A 260 -20.82 -1.17 30.08
CA ASN A 260 -20.68 -0.63 31.44
C ASN A 260 -19.61 0.49 31.48
N GLU A 261 -20.03 1.75 31.64
CA GLU A 261 -19.15 2.93 31.69
C GLU A 261 -18.67 3.25 33.14
N GLU A 262 -17.70 2.48 33.65
CA GLU A 262 -17.11 2.72 34.97
C GLU A 262 -15.98 3.77 34.96
N PHE A 263 -16.32 5.03 35.24
CA PHE A 263 -15.35 6.11 35.42
C PHE A 263 -14.90 6.25 36.88
N ASN A 264 -13.73 5.68 37.21
CA ASN A 264 -13.15 5.68 38.56
C ASN A 264 -12.46 7.01 38.93
N ILE A 265 -13.07 8.16 38.58
CA ILE A 265 -12.52 9.52 38.72
C ILE A 265 -13.64 10.49 39.11
N ASN A 266 -13.49 11.21 40.23
CA ASN A 266 -14.51 12.13 40.76
C ASN A 266 -14.63 13.47 40.00
N GLU A 267 -13.73 13.77 39.06
CA GLU A 267 -13.77 14.96 38.22
C GLU A 267 -13.55 14.61 36.74
N PRO A 268 -14.11 15.37 35.77
CA PRO A 268 -13.90 15.12 34.35
C PRO A 268 -12.42 15.27 33.98
N PHE A 269 -11.78 14.19 33.54
CA PHE A 269 -10.33 14.18 33.33
C PHE A 269 -9.95 15.02 32.11
N LYS A 270 -9.26 16.14 32.36
CA LYS A 270 -8.88 17.13 31.36
C LYS A 270 -7.40 17.02 31.00
N THR A 271 -7.08 17.13 29.71
CA THR A 271 -5.69 17.15 29.23
C THR A 271 -5.54 18.05 28.00
N VAL A 272 -4.31 18.48 27.71
CA VAL A 272 -3.97 19.23 26.50
C VAL A 272 -3.63 18.23 25.40
N ALA A 273 -4.56 18.03 24.46
CA ALA A 273 -4.41 17.07 23.37
C ALA A 273 -5.23 17.50 22.14
N ASN A 274 -5.00 16.83 21.02
CA ASN A 274 -5.88 16.96 19.86
C ASN A 274 -7.07 16.00 20.04
N ARG A 275 -8.29 16.54 20.17
CA ARG A 275 -9.52 15.75 20.44
C ARG A 275 -9.69 14.59 19.45
N ASN A 276 -9.46 14.85 18.17
CA ASN A 276 -9.67 13.90 17.09
C ASN A 276 -8.71 12.72 17.16
N ARG A 277 -7.42 12.96 17.47
CA ARG A 277 -6.42 11.90 17.64
C ARG A 277 -6.74 10.99 18.84
N ILE A 278 -7.30 11.55 19.91
CA ILE A 278 -7.72 10.79 21.10
C ILE A 278 -8.97 9.95 20.81
N ILE A 279 -9.98 10.50 20.11
CA ILE A 279 -11.13 9.71 19.64
C ILE A 279 -10.65 8.56 18.74
N GLN A 280 -9.73 8.83 17.80
CA GLN A 280 -9.15 7.80 16.93
C GLN A 280 -8.38 6.71 17.72
N VAL A 281 -7.71 7.04 18.82
CA VAL A 281 -7.10 6.03 19.70
C VAL A 281 -8.16 5.15 20.35
N PHE A 282 -9.25 5.73 20.88
CA PHE A 282 -10.33 4.93 21.47
C PHE A 282 -11.08 4.08 20.44
N VAL A 283 -11.37 4.58 19.24
CA VAL A 283 -11.99 3.81 18.14
C VAL A 283 -11.09 2.67 17.62
N ASN A 284 -9.78 2.71 17.92
CA ASN A 284 -8.85 1.60 17.62
C ASN A 284 -8.67 0.62 18.80
N LEU A 285 -9.33 0.84 19.95
CA LEU A 285 -9.24 0.04 21.17
C LEU A 285 -10.58 -0.60 21.58
N ILE A 286 -11.69 -0.13 21.01
CA ILE A 286 -13.08 -0.60 21.20
C ILE A 286 -13.46 -1.49 20.01
#